data_AF-A0A241XSN7-F1
#
_entry.id   AF-A0A241XSN7-F1
#
_cell.length_a   1.000
_cell.length_b   1.000
_cell.length_c   1.000
_cell.angle_alpha   90.00
_cell.angle_beta   90.00
_cell.angle_gamma   90.00
#
_symmetry.space_group_name_H-M   'P 1'
#
loop_
_entity.id
_entity.type
_entity.pdbx_description
1 polymer ?
#
loop_
_entity_poly.entity_id
_entity_poly.type
_entity_poly.pdbx_seq_one_letter_code
_entity_poly.pdbx_strand_id
1 'polypeptide(L)'
;MKKHKWIICPCCDGESTVDNPAFSNGFTSSEWHDMHVDEQQAYMTGAYDVPCTECDGLGRVKVPNVAAMSFGEKRQLVLERREARINAQLDAEMAAEVAAERAFGC
;
A
#
# COMPACT_ATOMS: atom_id res chain seq x y z
N MET A 1 -29.63 5.01 -2.59
CA MET A 1 -28.19 5.38 -2.54
C MET A 1 -27.34 4.17 -2.93
N LYS A 2 -26.21 4.38 -3.63
CA LYS A 2 -25.29 3.27 -3.96
C LYS A 2 -24.66 2.72 -2.68
N LYS A 3 -24.55 1.38 -2.58
CA LYS A 3 -23.95 0.66 -1.44
C LYS A 3 -22.43 0.82 -1.34
N HIS A 4 -21.80 1.33 -2.40
CA HIS A 4 -20.38 1.63 -2.46
C HIS A 4 -20.17 3.05 -2.97
N LYS A 5 -19.07 3.67 -2.54
CA LYS A 5 -18.61 4.98 -3.01
C LYS A 5 -17.12 4.91 -3.35
N TRP A 6 -16.69 5.77 -4.27
CA TRP A 6 -15.26 6.00 -4.49
C TRP A 6 -14.77 7.04 -3.49
N ILE A 7 -13.58 6.82 -2.95
CA ILE A 7 -12.82 7.81 -2.18
C ILE A 7 -11.45 7.95 -2.79
N ILE A 8 -10.77 9.06 -2.49
CA ILE A 8 -9.35 9.22 -2.76
C ILE A 8 -8.60 8.11 -2.02
N CYS A 9 -7.62 7.49 -2.68
CA CYS A 9 -6.81 6.44 -2.07
C CYS A 9 -6.05 7.03 -0.88
N PRO A 10 -6.17 6.46 0.33
CA PRO A 10 -5.49 6.99 1.52
C PRO A 10 -3.97 6.68 1.56
N CYS A 11 -3.47 5.82 0.67
CA CYS A 11 -2.03 5.51 0.60
C CYS A 11 -1.24 6.49 -0.27
N CYS A 12 -1.77 6.84 -1.45
CA CYS A 12 -1.10 7.79 -2.36
C CYS A 12 -1.75 9.18 -2.36
N ASP A 13 -2.77 9.41 -1.52
CA ASP A 13 -3.55 10.66 -1.47
C ASP A 13 -4.10 11.15 -2.83
N GLY A 14 -4.23 10.24 -3.79
CA GLY A 14 -4.75 10.53 -5.13
C GLY A 14 -3.69 10.71 -6.21
N GLU A 15 -2.41 10.71 -5.85
CA GLU A 15 -1.27 10.87 -6.78
C GLU A 15 -1.07 9.66 -7.70
N SER A 16 -1.74 8.54 -7.41
CA SER A 16 -1.68 7.25 -8.13
C SER A 16 -0.34 6.52 -8.08
N THR A 17 0.73 7.20 -7.69
CA THR A 17 2.05 6.62 -7.45
C THR A 17 2.43 6.69 -5.98
N VAL A 18 3.43 5.90 -5.59
CA VAL A 18 4.10 5.95 -4.30
C VAL A 18 5.59 5.80 -4.50
N ASP A 19 6.37 6.22 -3.50
CA ASP A 19 7.80 6.00 -3.49
C ASP A 19 8.13 4.52 -3.69
N ASN A 20 9.19 4.25 -4.46
CA ASN A 20 9.62 2.89 -4.72
C ASN A 20 10.10 2.21 -3.42
N PRO A 21 9.48 1.10 -2.99
CA PRO A 21 9.85 0.41 -1.75
C PRO A 21 11.32 -0.03 -1.71
N ALA A 22 11.96 -0.22 -2.88
CA ALA A 22 13.37 -0.57 -3.00
C ALA A 22 14.31 0.48 -2.39
N PHE A 23 13.88 1.75 -2.29
CA PHE A 23 14.68 2.86 -1.77
C PHE A 23 13.96 3.58 -0.62
N SER A 24 13.18 2.84 0.18
CA SER A 24 12.40 3.38 1.31
C SER A 24 13.20 4.17 2.35
N ASN A 25 14.51 3.94 2.43
CA ASN A 25 15.42 4.67 3.33
C ASN A 25 16.10 5.89 2.67
N GLY A 26 15.79 6.19 1.41
CA GLY A 26 16.44 7.23 0.62
C GLY A 26 17.94 6.97 0.39
N PHE A 27 18.64 8.03 -0.01
CA PHE A 27 20.10 8.04 -0.14
C PHE A 27 20.72 8.83 1.02
N THR A 28 21.84 8.34 1.55
CA THR A 28 22.66 9.11 2.49
C THR A 28 23.29 10.32 1.80
N SER A 29 23.72 11.32 2.57
CA SER A 29 24.33 12.53 1.99
C SER A 29 25.58 12.24 1.16
N SER A 30 26.35 11.20 1.48
CA SER A 30 27.51 10.77 0.69
C SER A 30 27.09 10.10 -0.61
N GLU A 31 26.14 9.15 -0.56
CA GLU A 31 25.62 8.48 -1.76
C GLU A 31 24.99 9.50 -2.72
N TRP A 32 24.27 10.48 -2.18
CA TRP A 32 23.69 11.57 -2.97
C TRP A 32 24.76 12.43 -3.68
N HIS A 33 25.89 12.67 -3.02
CA HIS A 33 26.99 13.47 -3.61
C HIS A 33 27.74 12.71 -4.70
N ASP A 34 27.79 11.38 -4.58
CA ASP A 34 28.44 10.49 -5.54
C ASP A 34 27.54 10.20 -6.75
N MET A 35 26.22 10.44 -6.66
CA MET A 35 25.27 10.30 -7.76
C MET A 35 25.45 11.37 -8.84
N HIS A 36 25.22 11.00 -10.10
CA HIS A 36 25.24 11.97 -11.19
C HIS A 36 24.08 12.97 -11.08
N VAL A 37 24.29 14.19 -11.56
CA VAL A 37 23.29 15.28 -11.49
C VAL A 37 21.96 14.87 -12.15
N ASP A 38 22.01 14.15 -13.26
CA ASP A 38 20.81 13.69 -13.97
C ASP A 38 20.02 12.67 -13.15
N GLU A 39 20.70 11.82 -12.37
CA GLU A 39 20.08 10.84 -11.47
C GLU A 39 19.45 11.52 -10.26
N GLN A 40 20.13 12.54 -9.71
CA GLN A 40 19.59 13.39 -8.64
C GLN A 40 18.30 14.10 -9.10
N GLN A 41 18.29 14.63 -10.32
CA GLN A 41 17.09 15.27 -10.89
C GLN A 41 15.98 14.24 -11.11
N ALA A 42 16.28 13.08 -11.71
CA ALA A 42 15.31 12.01 -11.92
C ALA A 42 14.62 11.59 -10.60
N TYR A 43 15.41 11.41 -9.53
CA TYR A 43 14.90 11.12 -8.19
C TYR A 43 13.98 12.22 -7.66
N MET A 44 14.40 13.48 -7.72
CA MET A 44 13.60 14.62 -7.24
C MET A 44 12.30 14.83 -8.04
N THR A 45 12.27 14.40 -9.31
CA THR A 45 11.08 14.47 -10.16
C THR A 45 10.14 13.27 -10.01
N GLY A 46 10.45 12.29 -9.16
CA GLY A 46 9.63 11.09 -8.97
C GLY A 46 9.71 10.10 -10.13
N ALA A 47 10.78 10.13 -10.94
CA ALA A 47 10.92 9.25 -12.11
C ALA A 47 10.99 7.75 -11.75
N TYR A 48 11.29 7.45 -10.48
CA TYR A 48 11.34 6.09 -9.95
C TYR A 48 10.08 5.68 -9.19
N ASP A 49 9.11 6.57 -9.05
CA ASP A 49 7.87 6.28 -8.35
C ASP A 49 7.15 5.12 -9.02
N VAL A 50 6.56 4.26 -8.20
CA VAL A 50 5.87 3.07 -8.68
C VAL A 50 4.36 3.25 -8.55
N PRO A 51 3.55 2.56 -9.37
CA PRO A 51 2.10 2.57 -9.21
C PRO A 51 1.72 2.17 -7.77
N CYS A 52 0.82 2.94 -7.16
CA CYS A 52 0.32 2.65 -5.83
C CYS A 52 -0.33 1.27 -5.79
N THR A 53 0.20 0.37 -4.96
CA THR A 53 -0.27 -1.02 -4.83
C THR A 53 -1.63 -1.14 -4.16
N GLU A 54 -2.08 -0.13 -3.41
CA GLU A 54 -3.40 -0.14 -2.77
C GLU A 54 -4.53 0.19 -3.76
N CYS A 55 -4.26 1.04 -4.76
CA CYS A 55 -5.27 1.50 -5.71
C CYS A 55 -4.98 1.12 -7.16
N ASP A 56 -3.96 0.29 -7.40
CA ASP A 56 -3.51 -0.13 -8.73
C ASP A 56 -3.28 1.04 -9.70
N GLY A 57 -2.73 2.16 -9.20
CA GLY A 57 -2.50 3.35 -10.01
C GLY A 57 -3.75 4.16 -10.38
N LEU A 58 -4.89 3.93 -9.72
CA LEU A 58 -6.13 4.66 -10.01
C LEU A 58 -6.30 5.96 -9.23
N GLY A 59 -5.51 6.17 -8.16
CA GLY A 59 -5.65 7.31 -7.22
C GLY A 59 -6.94 7.27 -6.38
N ARG A 60 -7.74 6.20 -6.49
CA ARG A 60 -9.02 6.07 -5.81
C ARG A 60 -9.34 4.62 -5.49
N VAL A 61 -10.02 4.40 -4.37
CA VAL A 61 -10.46 3.08 -3.92
C VAL A 61 -11.97 3.06 -3.71
N LYS A 62 -12.57 1.90 -3.96
CA LYS A 62 -14.01 1.70 -3.78
C LYS A 62 -14.27 1.18 -2.37
N VAL A 63 -15.04 1.93 -1.59
CA VAL A 63 -15.34 1.59 -0.19
C VAL A 63 -16.85 1.42 0.06
N PRO A 64 -17.24 0.61 1.06
CA PRO A 64 -18.63 0.51 1.47
C PRO A 64 -19.19 1.85 1.93
N ASN A 65 -20.39 2.18 1.45
CA ASN A 65 -21.12 3.36 1.88
C ASN A 65 -22.03 3.01 3.07
N VAL A 66 -21.46 3.03 4.28
CA VAL A 66 -22.14 2.61 5.52
C VAL A 66 -23.47 3.35 5.75
N ALA A 67 -23.57 4.63 5.35
CA ALA A 67 -24.81 5.40 5.47
C ALA A 67 -25.95 4.84 4.60
N ALA A 68 -25.63 4.16 3.49
CA ALA A 68 -26.60 3.56 2.58
C ALA A 68 -26.92 2.09 2.90
N MET A 69 -26.28 1.49 3.92
CA MET A 69 -26.43 0.08 4.28
C MET A 69 -27.49 -0.14 5.35
N SER A 70 -28.20 -1.27 5.26
CA SER A 70 -29.12 -1.76 6.29
C SER A 70 -28.35 -2.30 7.50
N PHE A 71 -29.05 -2.56 8.60
CA PHE A 71 -28.42 -3.15 9.79
C PHE A 71 -27.81 -4.53 9.50
N GLY A 72 -28.51 -5.39 8.74
CA GLY A 72 -28.01 -6.72 8.37
C GLY A 72 -26.75 -6.66 7.53
N GLU A 73 -26.72 -5.77 6.52
CA GLU A 73 -25.53 -5.55 5.68
C GLU A 73 -24.35 -4.99 6.49
N LYS A 74 -24.60 -4.08 7.44
CA LYS A 74 -23.56 -3.56 8.34
C LYS A 74 -22.97 -4.67 9.21
N ARG A 75 -23.82 -5.54 9.75
CA ARG A 75 -23.39 -6.69 10.56
C ARG A 75 -22.50 -7.62 9.74
N GLN A 76 -22.87 -7.89 8.49
CA GLN A 76 -22.06 -8.73 7.60
C GLN A 76 -20.70 -8.08 7.31
N LEU A 77 -20.66 -6.80 6.99
CA LEU A 77 -19.41 -6.06 6.76
C LEU A 77 -18.47 -6.11 7.97
N VAL A 78 -19.01 -6.08 9.20
CA VAL A 78 -18.20 -6.21 10.42
C VAL A 78 -17.57 -7.60 10.54
N LEU A 79 -18.33 -8.66 10.20
CA LEU A 79 -17.80 -10.03 10.20
C LEU A 79 -16.69 -10.20 9.16
N GLU A 80 -16.92 -9.74 7.93
CA GLU A 80 -15.92 -9.77 6.84
C GLU A 80 -14.64 -9.03 7.23
N ARG A 81 -14.76 -7.84 7.82
CA ARG A 81 -13.59 -7.07 8.30
C ARG A 81 -12.84 -7.75 9.44
N ARG A 82 -13.55 -8.50 10.29
CA ARG A 82 -12.92 -9.25 11.39
C ARG A 82 -12.14 -10.45 10.83
N GLU A 83 -12.75 -11.19 9.92
CA GLU A 83 -12.11 -12.33 9.25
C GLU A 83 -10.89 -11.89 8.45
N ALA A 84 -11.00 -10.80 7.68
CA ALA A 84 -9.87 -10.24 6.92
C ALA A 84 -8.68 -9.87 7.82
N ARG A 85 -8.92 -9.33 9.02
CA ARG A 85 -7.85 -9.03 9.99
C ARG A 85 -7.17 -10.29 10.53
N ILE A 86 -7.95 -11.33 10.81
CA ILE A 86 -7.42 -12.62 11.28
C ILE A 86 -6.56 -13.25 10.18
N ASN A 87 -7.07 -13.28 8.95
CA ASN A 87 -6.32 -13.82 7.81
C ASN A 87 -5.03 -13.04 7.57
N ALA A 88 -5.08 -11.70 7.58
CA ALA A 88 -3.88 -10.88 7.42
C ALA A 88 -2.83 -11.11 8.52
N GLN A 89 -3.25 -11.40 9.75
CA GLN A 89 -2.33 -11.77 10.83
C GLN A 89 -1.67 -13.13 10.56
N LEU A 90 -2.45 -14.14 10.18
CA LEU A 90 -1.94 -15.47 9.84
C LEU A 90 -0.97 -15.41 8.65
N ASP A 91 -1.31 -14.64 7.62
CA ASP A 91 -0.44 -14.42 6.45
C ASP A 91 0.88 -13.75 6.85
N ALA A 92 0.84 -12.79 7.77
CA ALA A 92 2.05 -12.14 8.28
C ALA A 92 2.92 -13.09 9.11
N GLU A 93 2.31 -13.95 9.94
CA GLU A 93 3.02 -14.98 10.71
C GLU A 93 3.72 -15.98 9.77
N MET A 94 3.00 -16.51 8.77
CA MET A 94 3.59 -17.39 7.76
C MET A 94 4.71 -16.73 6.96
N ALA A 95 4.52 -15.46 6.56
CA ALA A 95 5.55 -14.73 5.82
C ALA A 95 6.82 -14.53 6.66
N ALA A 96 6.68 -14.29 7.97
CA ALA A 96 7.81 -14.17 8.89
C ALA A 96 8.55 -15.50 9.06
N GLU A 97 7.82 -16.63 9.15
CA GLU A 97 8.41 -17.97 9.19
C GLU A 97 9.21 -18.27 7.92
N VAL A 98 8.61 -18.06 6.74
CA VAL A 98 9.29 -18.26 5.44
C VAL A 98 10.51 -17.35 5.30
N ALA A 99 10.45 -16.11 5.78
CA ALA A 99 11.61 -15.21 5.77
C ALA A 99 12.72 -15.70 6.69
N ALA A 100 12.38 -16.25 7.86
CA ALA A 100 13.34 -16.82 8.79
C ALA A 100 14.01 -18.08 8.21
N GLU A 101 13.25 -19.00 7.63
CA GLU A 101 13.77 -20.21 6.97
C GLU A 101 14.79 -19.82 5.87
N ARG A 102 14.40 -18.89 4.99
CA ARG A 102 15.29 -18.38 3.94
C ARG A 102 16.55 -17.73 4.48
N ALA A 103 16.47 -17.04 5.63
CA ALA A 103 17.63 -16.41 6.26
C ALA A 103 18.59 -17.44 6.87
N PHE A 104 18.09 -18.58 7.37
CA PHE A 104 18.91 -19.70 7.84
C PHE A 104 19.41 -20.61 6.71
N GLY A 105 19.00 -20.35 5.47
CA GLY A 105 19.48 -21.05 4.28
C GLY A 105 18.84 -22.42 4.05
N CYS A 106 17.65 -22.66 4.61
CA CYS A 106 16.80 -23.80 4.27
C CYS A 106 15.62 -23.38 3.40
#